data_AF-C7GBH1-F1
#
_entry.id   AF-C7GBH1-F1
#
_cell.length_a   1.000
_cell.length_b   1.000
_cell.length_c   1.000
_cell.angle_alpha   90.00
_cell.angle_beta   90.00
_cell.angle_gamma   90.00
#
_symmetry.space_group_name_H-M   'P 1'
#
loop_
_entity.id
_entity.type
_entity.pdbx_description
1 polymer ?
#
loop_
_entity_poly.entity_id
_entity_poly.type
_entity_poly.pdbx_seq_one_letter_code
_entity_poly.pdbx_strand_id
1 'polypeptide(L)'
;MNKEELLAEIDAVCMMLYQNNEHVAIGRISELLNIFQDMIQTLSQDQLQLVGNFAVVMIQELLKAYEKQDMYGMADCLMEKAVLFVSFYYGEE
;
A
#
# COMPACT_ATOMS: atom_id res chain seq x y z
N MET A 1 5.60 12.00 5.46
CA MET A 1 4.96 12.50 4.24
C MET A 1 3.59 13.02 4.59
N ASN A 2 3.06 13.98 3.84
CA ASN A 2 1.64 14.32 3.89
C ASN A 2 0.83 13.32 3.04
N LYS A 3 -0.50 13.46 3.07
CA LYS A 3 -1.41 12.56 2.35
C LYS A 3 -1.16 12.59 0.85
N GLU A 4 -1.08 13.78 0.27
CA GLU A 4 -0.93 13.98 -1.17
C GLU A 4 0.39 13.40 -1.70
N GLU A 5 1.48 13.58 -0.96
CA GLU A 5 2.79 12.98 -1.26
C GLU A 5 2.72 11.45 -1.26
N LEU A 6 2.01 10.86 -0.30
CA LEU A 6 1.91 9.40 -0.19
C LEU A 6 1.01 8.80 -1.27
N LEU A 7 -0.09 9.46 -1.61
CA LEU A 7 -0.95 9.05 -2.72
C LEU A 7 -0.24 9.18 -4.06
N ALA A 8 0.52 10.26 -4.27
CA ALA A 8 1.32 10.44 -5.48
C ALA A 8 2.43 9.38 -5.60
N GLU A 9 3.03 8.98 -4.48
CA GLU A 9 4.00 7.89 -4.47
C GLU A 9 3.35 6.55 -4.84
N ILE A 10 2.17 6.24 -4.28
CA ILE A 10 1.41 5.03 -4.64
C ILE A 10 1.09 5.04 -6.14
N ASP A 11 0.59 6.15 -6.69
CA ASP A 11 0.30 6.29 -8.11
C ASP A 11 1.55 6.09 -8.99
N ALA A 12 2.68 6.67 -8.61
CA ALA A 12 3.94 6.51 -9.32
C ALA A 12 4.40 5.04 -9.34
N VAL A 13 4.27 4.32 -8.22
CA VAL A 13 4.60 2.88 -8.15
C VAL A 13 3.67 2.05 -9.03
N CYS A 14 2.37 2.33 -9.01
CA CYS A 14 1.40 1.68 -9.89
C CYS A 14 1.74 1.90 -11.37
N MET A 15 2.11 3.11 -11.75
CA MET A 15 2.56 3.41 -13.11
C MET A 15 3.82 2.62 -13.50
N MET A 16 4.77 2.42 -12.58
CA MET A 16 5.95 1.58 -12.83
C MET A 16 5.57 0.11 -13.05
N LEU A 17 4.63 -0.42 -12.26
CA LEU A 17 4.12 -1.79 -12.43
C LEU A 17 3.44 -1.97 -13.79
N TYR A 18 2.56 -1.04 -14.20
CA TYR A 18 1.90 -1.09 -15.51
C TYR A 18 2.88 -0.97 -16.70
N GLN A 19 4.02 -0.30 -16.50
CA GLN A 19 5.10 -0.18 -17.49
C GLN A 19 6.08 -1.37 -17.48
N ASN A 20 5.82 -2.41 -16.69
CA ASN A 20 6.70 -3.57 -16.48
C ASN A 20 8.11 -3.19 -15.97
N ASN A 21 8.24 -2.10 -15.20
CA ASN A 21 9.47 -1.76 -14.50
C ASN A 21 9.51 -2.45 -13.12
N GLU A 22 9.39 -3.77 -13.12
CA GLU A 22 9.15 -4.59 -11.92
C GLU A 22 10.24 -4.44 -10.86
N HIS A 23 11.52 -4.43 -11.25
CA HIS A 23 12.63 -4.39 -10.29
C HIS A 23 12.62 -3.08 -9.50
N VAL A 24 12.37 -1.95 -10.15
CA VAL A 24 12.28 -0.65 -9.48
C VAL A 24 10.99 -0.60 -8.65
N ALA A 25 9.87 -1.03 -9.21
CA ALA A 25 8.58 -1.02 -8.53
C ALA A 25 8.61 -1.83 -7.23
N ILE A 26 9.16 -3.05 -7.23
CA ILE A 26 9.27 -3.90 -6.03
C ILE A 26 10.07 -3.21 -4.93
N GLY A 27 11.17 -2.53 -5.28
CA GLY A 27 11.96 -1.75 -4.33
C GLY A 27 11.13 -0.64 -3.68
N ARG A 28 10.37 0.11 -4.46
CA ARG A 28 9.48 1.18 -3.97
C ARG A 28 8.30 0.65 -3.15
N ILE A 29 7.77 -0.51 -3.50
CA ILE A 29 6.73 -1.18 -2.71
C ILE A 29 7.26 -1.54 -1.32
N SER A 30 8.49 -2.04 -1.23
CA SER A 30 9.13 -2.30 0.07
C SER A 30 9.25 -1.02 0.91
N GLU A 31 9.63 0.10 0.29
CA GLU A 31 9.66 1.42 0.95
C GLU A 31 8.26 1.84 1.45
N LEU A 32 7.23 1.68 0.63
CA LEU A 32 5.83 1.94 1.02
C LEU A 32 5.38 1.07 2.19
N LEU A 33 5.73 -0.22 2.21
CA LEU A 33 5.39 -1.13 3.31
C LEU A 33 6.04 -0.70 4.64
N ASN A 34 7.28 -0.20 4.60
CA ASN A 34 7.93 0.37 5.79
C ASN A 34 7.19 1.63 6.29
N ILE A 35 6.77 2.51 5.38
CA ILE A 35 5.98 3.69 5.73
C ILE A 35 4.64 3.28 6.36
N PHE A 36 3.95 2.28 5.81
CA PHE A 36 2.71 1.78 6.37
C PHE A 36 2.91 1.14 7.74
N GLN A 37 4.01 0.41 7.94
CA GLN A 37 4.37 -0.12 9.26
C GLN A 37 4.54 1.00 10.29
N ASP A 38 5.26 2.07 9.95
CA ASP A 38 5.45 3.23 10.83
C ASP A 38 4.11 3.91 11.14
N MET A 39 3.23 4.07 10.14
CA MET A 39 1.87 4.59 10.33
C MET A 39 1.04 3.71 11.27
N ILE A 40 1.11 2.39 11.13
CA ILE A 40 0.37 1.47 12.01
C ILE A 40 0.85 1.60 13.47
N GLN A 41 2.14 1.86 13.71
CA GLN A 41 2.70 2.02 15.05
C GLN A 41 2.24 3.30 15.76
N THR A 42 1.76 4.31 15.02
CA THR A 42 1.27 5.57 15.61
C THR A 42 -0.22 5.56 15.90
N LEU A 43 -0.96 4.54 15.45
CA LEU A 43 -2.40 4.41 15.67
C LEU A 43 -2.73 4.14 17.14
N SER A 44 -3.89 4.65 17.58
CA SER A 44 -4.46 4.25 18.87
C SER A 44 -4.89 2.78 18.84
N GLN A 45 -5.14 2.16 20.01
CA GLN A 45 -5.63 0.78 20.05
C GLN A 45 -6.96 0.60 19.33
N ASP A 46 -7.88 1.56 19.44
CA ASP A 46 -9.18 1.49 18.78
C ASP A 46 -9.01 1.55 17.25
N GLN A 47 -8.15 2.43 16.75
CA GLN A 47 -7.83 2.51 15.31
C GLN A 47 -7.11 1.26 14.81
N LEU A 48 -6.18 0.72 15.59
CA LEU A 48 -5.47 -0.50 15.27
C LEU A 48 -6.43 -1.70 15.16
N GLN A 49 -7.43 -1.78 16.04
CA GLN A 49 -8.45 -2.83 15.99
C GLN A 49 -9.31 -2.73 14.71
N LEU A 50 -9.56 -1.52 14.22
CA LEU A 50 -10.30 -1.29 12.97
C LEU A 50 -9.49 -1.65 11.73
N VAL A 51 -8.19 -1.31 11.71
CA VAL A 51 -7.35 -1.46 10.50
C VAL A 51 -6.50 -2.72 10.47
N GLY A 52 -6.31 -3.41 11.60
CA GLY A 52 -5.36 -4.52 11.71
C GLY A 52 -5.66 -5.68 10.75
N ASN A 53 -6.92 -6.11 10.68
CA ASN A 53 -7.33 -7.14 9.72
C ASN A 53 -7.19 -6.65 8.27
N PHE A 54 -7.48 -5.39 8.02
CA PHE A 54 -7.36 -4.78 6.70
C PHE A 54 -5.91 -4.79 6.20
N ALA A 55 -4.96 -4.35 7.04
CA ALA A 55 -3.54 -4.33 6.71
C ALA A 55 -3.00 -5.73 6.36
N VAL A 56 -3.45 -6.76 7.11
CA VAL A 56 -3.09 -8.16 6.81
C VAL A 56 -3.65 -8.61 5.46
N VAL A 57 -4.91 -8.28 5.15
CA VAL A 57 -5.53 -8.61 3.86
C VAL A 57 -4.78 -7.96 2.70
N MET A 58 -4.48 -6.67 2.81
CA MET A 58 -3.70 -5.94 1.80
C MET A 58 -2.35 -6.62 1.52
N ILE A 59 -1.59 -6.96 2.56
CA ILE A 59 -0.29 -7.62 2.41
C ILE A 59 -0.45 -9.01 1.78
N GLN A 60 -1.48 -9.77 2.16
CA GLN A 60 -1.74 -11.09 1.56
C GLN A 60 -2.10 -11.01 0.08
N GLU A 61 -2.91 -10.04 -0.33
CA GLU A 61 -3.27 -9.82 -1.73
C GLU A 61 -2.05 -9.39 -2.56
N LEU A 62 -1.26 -8.46 -2.03
CA LEU A 62 -0.03 -8.00 -2.67
C LEU A 62 0.99 -9.14 -2.84
N LEU A 63 1.17 -9.99 -1.81
CA LEU A 63 2.06 -11.15 -1.86
C LEU A 63 1.58 -12.18 -2.89
N LYS A 64 0.28 -12.49 -2.93
CA LYS A 64 -0.29 -13.43 -3.92
C LYS A 64 -0.09 -12.95 -5.35
N ALA A 65 -0.19 -11.65 -5.60
CA ALA A 65 0.06 -11.07 -6.91
C ALA A 65 1.55 -11.15 -7.27
N TYR A 66 2.43 -10.81 -6.32
CA TYR A 66 3.88 -10.91 -6.47
C TYR A 66 4.35 -12.35 -6.81
N GLU A 67 3.86 -13.36 -6.07
CA GLU A 67 4.21 -14.77 -6.30
C GLU A 67 3.81 -15.27 -7.71
N LYS A 68 2.76 -14.69 -8.28
CA LYS A 68 2.28 -15.00 -9.64
C LYS A 68 2.95 -14.16 -10.72
N GLN A 69 3.85 -13.25 -10.35
CA GLN A 69 4.41 -12.23 -11.25
C GLN A 69 3.31 -11.38 -11.91
N ASP A 70 2.21 -11.16 -11.18
CA ASP A 70 1.04 -10.42 -11.66
C ASP A 70 1.19 -8.93 -11.29
N MET A 71 1.89 -8.18 -12.15
CA MET A 71 2.15 -6.75 -11.92
C MET A 71 0.88 -5.92 -11.90
N TYR A 72 -0.14 -6.29 -12.69
CA TYR A 72 -1.44 -5.62 -12.68
C TYR A 72 -2.15 -5.88 -11.36
N GLY A 73 -2.18 -7.13 -10.88
CA GLY A 73 -2.75 -7.45 -9.57
C GLY A 73 -2.04 -6.74 -8.40
N MET A 74 -0.73 -6.51 -8.51
CA MET A 74 0.01 -5.71 -7.52
C MET A 74 -0.43 -4.23 -7.57
N ALA A 75 -0.57 -3.66 -8.77
CA ALA A 75 -0.99 -2.28 -8.94
C ALA A 75 -2.44 -2.06 -8.48
N ASP A 76 -3.35 -2.96 -8.82
CA ASP A 76 -4.75 -2.94 -8.38
C ASP A 76 -4.85 -3.01 -6.85
N CYS A 77 -4.07 -3.89 -6.22
CA CYS A 77 -3.99 -3.98 -4.76
C CYS A 77 -3.55 -2.66 -4.12
N LEU A 78 -2.51 -2.01 -4.67
CA LEU A 78 -2.05 -0.71 -4.17
C LEU A 78 -3.10 0.39 -4.37
N MET A 79 -3.69 0.49 -5.57
CA MET A 79 -4.69 1.50 -5.88
C MET A 79 -5.95 1.37 -5.05
N GLU A 80 -6.40 0.15 -4.74
CA GLU A 80 -7.58 -0.05 -3.92
C GLU A 80 -7.27 0.03 -2.43
N LYS A 81 -6.31 -0.79 -1.97
CA LYS A 81 -6.14 -1.05 -0.55
C LYS A 81 -5.18 -0.06 0.11
N ALA A 82 -4.07 0.26 -0.55
CA ALA A 82 -3.13 1.21 0.03
C ALA A 82 -3.72 2.63 0.07
N VAL A 83 -4.42 3.04 -1.00
CA VAL A 83 -5.15 4.34 -1.01
C VAL A 83 -6.22 4.41 0.08
N LEU A 84 -6.97 3.34 0.30
CA LEU A 84 -7.97 3.27 1.36
C LEU A 84 -7.32 3.32 2.76
N PHE A 85 -6.23 2.59 2.98
CA PHE A 85 -5.45 2.66 4.22
C PHE A 85 -4.97 4.10 4.51
N VAL A 86 -4.41 4.77 3.50
CA VAL A 86 -3.94 6.15 3.63
C VAL A 86 -5.10 7.09 3.96
N SER A 87 -6.24 6.95 3.29
CA SER A 87 -7.42 7.78 3.56
C SER A 87 -7.93 7.60 4.98
N PHE A 88 -8.07 6.35 5.44
CA PHE A 88 -8.41 6.01 6.82
C PHE A 88 -7.45 6.64 7.83
N TYR A 89 -6.13 6.53 7.61
CA TYR A 89 -5.12 7.07 8.52
C TYR A 89 -5.23 8.58 8.68
N TYR A 90 -5.49 9.31 7.59
CA TYR A 90 -5.65 10.76 7.61
C TYR A 90 -7.07 11.22 7.98
N GLY A 91 -8.00 10.31 8.28
CA GLY A 91 -9.33 10.61 8.80
C GLY A 91 -10.38 10.99 7.74
N GLU A 92 -10.23 10.53 6.51
CA GLU A 92 -11.23 10.65 5.45
C GLU A 92 -11.76 9.24 5.12
N GLU A 93 -13.08 9.08 5.24
CA GLU A 93 -13.85 7.80 5.25
C GLU A 93 -13.37 6.71 4.27
#